data_AF-A0A193STA2-F1
#
_entry.id   AF-A0A193STA2-F1
#
_cell.length_a   1.000
_cell.length_b   1.000
_cell.length_c   1.000
_cell.angle_alpha   90.00
_cell.angle_beta   90.00
_cell.angle_gamma   90.00
#
_symmetry.space_group_name_H-M   'P 1'
#
loop_
_entity.id
_entity.type
_entity.pdbx_description
1 polymer ?
#
loop_
_entity_poly.entity_id
_entity_poly.type
_entity_poly.pdbx_seq_one_letter_code
_entity_poly.pdbx_strand_id
1 'polypeptide(L)'
;MIQSASVNAELRAQLFDVAAHPQTCGDGLAMVFGDMEVRVQIFSIMSSTTAAAQPRELFRMTRSLDRLDQVEKIALRDIAFRQASGETVDEAEVRLAYRVGLQARLELPGQPRNMWFRAIAKVSEADLQAAYNEIIDREATPEFFQSMIAREFWMSYLEIRYAPEFEPVKQPFNQRLVALDELPPDQRSDQQYLEQIGLISRQREQAINEFAITLSRQIAQAVNMTAQ
;
A
#
# COMPACT_ATOMS: atom_id res chain seq x y z
N MET A 1 17.47 -1.74 10.34
CA MET A 1 16.47 -1.95 11.41
C MET A 1 16.93 -1.61 12.83
N ILE A 2 17.87 -2.34 13.45
CA ILE A 2 18.20 -2.23 14.89
C ILE A 2 18.59 -0.80 15.33
N GLN A 3 19.41 -0.11 14.55
CA GLN A 3 19.80 1.27 14.84
C GLN A 3 18.61 2.24 14.81
N SER A 4 17.70 2.11 13.83
CA SER A 4 16.50 2.93 13.75
C SER A 4 15.56 2.68 14.94
N ALA A 5 15.44 1.41 15.36
CA ALA A 5 14.62 1.01 16.51
C ALA A 5 15.22 1.46 17.85
N SER A 6 16.56 1.57 17.96
CA SER A 6 17.19 2.01 19.21
C SER A 6 16.97 3.51 19.48
N VAL A 7 16.89 4.33 18.43
CA VAL A 7 16.77 5.79 18.55
C VAL A 7 15.34 6.32 18.51
N ASN A 8 14.36 5.53 18.04
CA ASN A 8 12.95 5.94 17.95
C ASN A 8 12.02 4.97 18.69
N ALA A 9 11.31 5.47 19.71
CA ALA A 9 10.46 4.65 20.58
C ALA A 9 9.17 4.18 19.91
N GLU A 10 8.57 5.02 19.07
CA GLU A 10 7.34 4.71 18.34
C GLU A 10 7.58 3.64 17.28
N LEU A 11 8.61 3.81 16.44
CA LEU A 11 9.04 2.81 15.47
C LEU A 11 9.34 1.48 16.16
N ARG A 12 10.03 1.50 17.30
CA ARG A 12 10.31 0.28 18.08
C ARG A 12 9.03 -0.43 18.52
N ALA A 13 8.03 0.30 19.01
CA ALA A 13 6.75 -0.28 19.39
C ALA A 13 6.03 -0.92 18.19
N GLN A 14 6.03 -0.26 17.02
CA GLN A 14 5.47 -0.81 15.79
C GLN A 14 6.19 -2.09 15.34
N LEU A 15 7.53 -2.14 15.45
CA LEU A 15 8.29 -3.35 15.11
C LEU A 15 7.97 -4.50 16.07
N PHE A 16 7.79 -4.22 17.37
CA PHE A 16 7.36 -5.25 18.33
C PHE A 16 5.97 -5.80 18.01
N ASP A 17 5.04 -4.96 17.58
CA ASP A 17 3.70 -5.40 17.19
C ASP A 17 3.72 -6.35 15.98
N VAL A 18 4.53 -6.03 14.96
CA VAL A 18 4.76 -6.92 13.80
C VAL A 18 5.40 -8.25 14.22
N ALA A 19 6.35 -8.22 15.15
CA ALA A 19 6.99 -9.43 15.68
C ALA A 19 6.02 -10.32 16.46
N ALA A 20 5.08 -9.70 17.19
CA ALA A 20 4.14 -10.39 18.09
C ALA A 20 3.01 -11.12 17.35
N HIS A 21 2.71 -10.73 16.10
CA HIS A 21 1.62 -11.29 15.29
C HIS A 21 2.11 -11.93 13.97
N PRO A 22 3.00 -12.94 13.99
CA PRO A 22 3.50 -13.57 12.78
C PRO A 22 2.36 -14.34 12.07
N GLN A 23 1.88 -13.84 10.93
CA GLN A 23 0.76 -14.43 10.19
C GLN A 23 1.18 -15.58 9.24
N THR A 24 2.05 -16.50 9.66
CA THR A 24 2.68 -17.43 8.69
C THR A 24 3.30 -18.69 9.31
N CYS A 25 3.04 -19.86 8.71
CA CYS A 25 3.74 -21.13 8.98
C CYS A 25 5.01 -21.26 8.12
N GLY A 26 6.07 -21.89 8.65
CA GLY A 26 7.29 -22.28 7.93
C GLY A 26 8.24 -21.13 7.58
N ASP A 27 7.88 -20.33 6.57
CA ASP A 27 8.69 -19.22 6.01
C ASP A 27 8.33 -17.85 6.60
N GLY A 28 7.59 -17.86 7.70
CA GLY A 28 7.01 -16.66 8.29
C GLY A 28 8.00 -15.62 8.77
N LEU A 29 9.18 -16.05 9.18
CA LEU A 29 10.22 -15.15 9.65
C LEU A 29 10.71 -14.21 8.54
N ALA A 30 10.97 -14.71 7.34
CA ALA A 30 11.45 -13.88 6.23
C ALA A 30 10.42 -12.80 5.84
N MET A 31 9.13 -13.15 5.89
CA MET A 31 8.04 -12.22 5.61
C MET A 31 7.89 -11.16 6.70
N VAL A 32 7.92 -11.57 7.97
CA VAL A 32 7.87 -10.66 9.13
C VAL A 32 9.04 -9.67 9.12
N PHE A 33 10.26 -10.12 8.80
CA PHE A 33 11.41 -9.23 8.63
C PHE A 33 11.24 -8.28 7.44
N GLY A 34 10.62 -8.73 6.35
CA GLY A 34 10.26 -7.89 5.21
C GLY A 34 9.32 -6.74 5.63
N ASP A 35 8.26 -7.04 6.37
CA ASP A 35 7.29 -6.05 6.85
C ASP A 35 7.94 -5.03 7.81
N MET A 36 8.85 -5.49 8.67
CA MET A 36 9.64 -4.62 9.53
C MET A 36 10.57 -3.70 8.74
N GLU A 37 11.26 -4.21 7.71
CA GLU A 37 12.12 -3.41 6.84
C GLU A 37 11.31 -2.34 6.09
N VAL A 38 10.10 -2.66 5.63
CA VAL A 38 9.18 -1.67 5.02
C VAL A 38 8.90 -0.52 5.99
N ARG A 39 8.56 -0.80 7.26
CA ARG A 39 8.28 0.23 8.27
C ARG A 39 9.51 1.10 8.55
N VAL A 40 10.70 0.49 8.64
CA VAL A 40 11.95 1.23 8.81
C VAL A 40 12.24 2.14 7.61
N GLN A 41 12.00 1.67 6.39
CA GLN A 41 12.21 2.46 5.19
C GLN A 41 11.23 3.64 5.10
N ILE A 42 9.95 3.44 5.40
CA ILE A 42 8.97 4.54 5.48
C ILE A 42 9.41 5.58 6.52
N PHE A 43 9.81 5.13 7.71
CA PHE A 43 10.34 6.02 8.74
C PHE A 43 11.59 6.79 8.29
N SER A 44 12.52 6.12 7.60
CA SER A 44 13.72 6.75 7.05
C SER A 44 13.36 7.85 6.03
N ILE A 45 12.42 7.57 5.13
CA ILE A 45 11.94 8.55 4.15
C ILE A 45 11.37 9.77 4.88
N MET A 46 10.51 9.56 5.88
CA MET A 46 9.87 10.64 6.64
C MET A 46 10.86 11.49 7.47
N SER A 47 11.87 10.85 8.05
CA SER A 47 12.80 11.51 9.00
C SER A 47 14.02 12.14 8.34
N SER A 48 14.49 11.57 7.23
CA SER A 48 15.83 11.86 6.69
C SER A 48 15.81 12.45 5.28
N THR A 49 14.66 12.42 4.59
CA THR A 49 14.53 12.98 3.24
C THR A 49 14.12 14.45 3.30
N THR A 50 14.67 15.26 2.40
CA THR A 50 14.29 16.68 2.29
C THR A 50 12.81 16.83 1.93
N ALA A 51 12.16 17.89 2.41
CA ALA A 51 10.74 18.12 2.15
C ALA A 51 10.39 18.13 0.64
N ALA A 52 11.31 18.60 -0.22
CA ALA A 52 11.12 18.62 -1.67
C ALA A 52 11.20 17.22 -2.32
N ALA A 53 11.97 16.29 -1.75
CA ALA A 53 12.12 14.93 -2.28
C ALA A 53 11.13 13.92 -1.67
N GLN A 54 10.62 14.17 -0.46
CA GLN A 54 9.73 13.25 0.25
C GLN A 54 8.53 12.75 -0.58
N PRO A 55 7.78 13.57 -1.34
CA PRO A 55 6.61 13.07 -2.09
C PRO A 55 7.01 11.98 -3.09
N ARG A 56 8.17 12.14 -3.74
CA ARG A 56 8.68 11.21 -4.75
C ARG A 56 9.14 9.90 -4.12
N GLU A 57 9.90 9.98 -3.02
CA GLU A 57 10.39 8.78 -2.33
C GLU A 57 9.26 7.97 -1.69
N LEU A 58 8.29 8.64 -1.07
CA LEU A 58 7.09 7.96 -0.55
C LEU A 58 6.26 7.35 -1.68
N PHE A 59 6.08 8.04 -2.81
CA PHE A 59 5.38 7.47 -3.95
C PHE A 59 6.08 6.21 -4.47
N ARG A 60 7.41 6.23 -4.63
CA ARG A 60 8.18 5.05 -5.03
C ARG A 60 7.99 3.90 -4.06
N MET A 61 8.04 4.17 -2.76
CA MET A 61 7.77 3.16 -1.73
C MET A 61 6.35 2.59 -1.86
N THR A 62 5.32 3.44 -1.95
CA THR A 62 3.93 3.00 -2.12
C THR A 62 3.75 2.14 -3.39
N ARG A 63 4.40 2.53 -4.50
CA ARG A 63 4.43 1.76 -5.75
C ARG A 63 5.09 0.39 -5.55
N SER A 64 6.27 0.36 -4.92
CA SER A 64 6.98 -0.89 -4.62
C SER A 64 6.19 -1.83 -3.70
N LEU A 65 5.40 -1.30 -2.77
CA LEU A 65 4.51 -2.11 -1.93
C LEU A 65 3.31 -2.66 -2.72
N ASP A 66 2.69 -1.86 -3.59
CA ASP A 66 1.63 -2.39 -4.46
C ASP A 66 2.15 -3.51 -5.36
N ARG A 67 3.34 -3.35 -5.95
CA ARG A 67 4.00 -4.41 -6.72
C ARG A 67 4.16 -5.68 -5.89
N LEU A 68 4.63 -5.56 -4.64
CA LEU A 68 4.78 -6.70 -3.75
C LEU A 68 3.45 -7.43 -3.49
N ASP A 69 2.36 -6.69 -3.26
CA ASP A 69 1.03 -7.27 -3.09
C ASP A 69 0.54 -7.99 -4.36
N GLN A 70 0.83 -7.45 -5.54
CA GLN A 70 0.47 -8.11 -6.80
C GLN A 70 1.31 -9.38 -7.05
N VAL A 71 2.60 -9.35 -6.71
CA VAL A 71 3.45 -10.55 -6.76
C VAL A 71 2.86 -11.66 -5.89
N GLU A 72 2.42 -11.31 -4.68
CA GLU A 72 1.76 -12.25 -3.78
C GLU A 72 0.46 -12.83 -4.37
N LYS A 73 -0.41 -11.97 -4.93
CA LYS A 73 -1.66 -12.41 -5.57
C LYS A 73 -1.41 -13.35 -6.75
N ILE A 74 -0.41 -13.06 -7.57
CA ILE A 74 -0.04 -13.90 -8.72
C ILE A 74 0.49 -15.25 -8.23
N ALA A 75 1.35 -15.27 -7.22
CA ALA A 75 1.85 -16.52 -6.64
C ALA A 75 0.71 -17.38 -6.08
N LEU A 76 -0.22 -16.80 -5.33
CA LEU A 76 -1.38 -17.51 -4.79
C LEU A 76 -2.31 -18.04 -5.90
N ARG A 77 -2.49 -17.29 -6.99
CA ARG A 77 -3.24 -17.74 -8.17
C ARG A 77 -2.58 -18.92 -8.86
N ASP A 78 -1.25 -18.90 -9.00
CA ASP A 78 -0.48 -20.00 -9.58
C ASP A 78 -0.57 -21.27 -8.70
N ILE A 79 -0.40 -21.12 -7.38
CA ILE A 79 -0.57 -22.21 -6.40
C ILE A 79 -1.95 -22.85 -6.53
N ALA A 80 -3.01 -22.03 -6.51
CA ALA A 80 -4.38 -22.53 -6.60
C ALA A 80 -4.64 -23.29 -7.91
N PHE A 81 -4.09 -22.79 -9.03
CA PHE A 81 -4.20 -23.46 -10.33
C PHE A 81 -3.51 -24.84 -10.35
N ARG A 82 -2.30 -24.93 -9.81
CA ARG A 82 -1.54 -26.18 -9.71
C ARG A 82 -2.21 -27.20 -8.79
N GLN A 83 -2.70 -26.74 -7.64
CA GLN A 83 -3.45 -27.58 -6.69
C GLN A 83 -4.74 -28.12 -7.31
N ALA A 84 -5.49 -27.28 -8.04
CA ALA A 84 -6.69 -27.71 -8.78
C ALA A 84 -6.37 -28.75 -9.87
N SER A 85 -5.13 -28.75 -10.37
CA SER A 85 -4.63 -29.73 -11.35
C SER A 85 -4.08 -31.01 -10.71
N GLY A 86 -4.17 -31.15 -9.39
CA GLY A 86 -3.73 -32.34 -8.64
C GLY A 86 -2.23 -32.37 -8.30
N GLU A 87 -1.50 -31.28 -8.51
CA GLU A 87 -0.10 -31.20 -8.12
C GLU A 87 0.07 -30.97 -6.62
N THR A 88 1.03 -31.65 -6.01
CA THR A 88 1.52 -31.28 -4.67
C THR A 88 2.45 -30.07 -4.82
N VAL A 89 2.06 -28.95 -4.20
CA VAL A 89 2.76 -27.66 -4.31
C VAL A 89 3.33 -27.28 -2.95
N ASP A 90 4.61 -26.92 -2.93
CA ASP A 90 5.18 -26.19 -1.81
C ASP A 90 4.86 -24.70 -1.99
N GLU A 91 3.81 -24.23 -1.30
CA GLU A 91 3.31 -22.86 -1.44
C GLU A 91 4.37 -21.82 -1.08
N ALA A 92 5.21 -22.12 -0.10
CA ALA A 92 6.20 -21.19 0.43
C ALA A 92 7.33 -20.99 -0.60
N GLU A 93 7.81 -22.08 -1.19
CA GLU A 93 8.81 -22.06 -2.26
C GLU A 93 8.27 -21.35 -3.51
N VAL A 94 7.00 -21.55 -3.90
CA VAL A 94 6.41 -20.83 -5.05
C VAL A 94 6.37 -19.32 -4.80
N ARG A 95 5.86 -18.89 -3.63
CA ARG A 95 5.79 -17.46 -3.25
C ARG A 95 7.19 -16.84 -3.22
N LEU A 96 8.16 -17.54 -2.64
CA LEU A 96 9.55 -17.09 -2.57
C LEU A 96 10.19 -16.98 -3.96
N ALA A 97 9.90 -17.91 -4.88
CA ALA A 97 10.42 -17.87 -6.24
C ALA A 97 9.94 -16.64 -7.02
N TYR A 98 8.67 -16.27 -6.91
CA TYR A 98 8.16 -15.04 -7.50
C TYR A 98 8.81 -13.79 -6.87
N ARG A 99 8.86 -13.72 -5.54
CA ARG A 99 9.45 -12.57 -4.82
C ARG A 99 10.92 -12.36 -5.17
N VAL A 100 11.74 -13.41 -5.12
CA VAL A 100 13.17 -13.33 -5.47
C VAL A 100 13.36 -13.06 -6.95
N GLY A 101 12.61 -13.74 -7.84
CA GLY A 101 12.71 -13.56 -9.29
C GLY A 101 12.22 -12.20 -9.81
N LEU A 102 11.38 -11.50 -9.05
CA LEU A 102 10.86 -10.17 -9.40
C LEU A 102 11.53 -9.02 -8.63
N GLN A 103 12.25 -9.31 -7.54
CA GLN A 103 12.77 -8.29 -6.62
C GLN A 103 13.46 -7.13 -7.34
N ALA A 104 14.51 -7.42 -8.12
CA ALA A 104 15.37 -6.38 -8.67
C ALA A 104 14.63 -5.51 -9.71
N ARG A 105 13.86 -6.14 -10.59
CA ARG A 105 13.15 -5.46 -11.69
C ARG A 105 11.87 -4.72 -11.26
N LEU A 106 11.28 -5.12 -10.13
CA LEU A 106 10.12 -4.44 -9.55
C LEU A 106 10.46 -3.57 -8.33
N GLU A 107 11.74 -3.50 -7.93
CA GLU A 107 12.19 -2.75 -6.75
C GLU A 107 11.43 -3.19 -5.48
N LEU A 108 11.22 -4.50 -5.29
CA LEU A 108 10.43 -5.03 -4.18
C LEU A 108 11.15 -4.81 -2.84
N PRO A 109 10.49 -4.20 -1.84
CA PRO A 109 11.12 -3.83 -0.59
C PRO A 109 11.24 -5.05 0.33
N GLY A 110 12.34 -5.14 1.09
CA GLY A 110 12.49 -6.12 2.16
C GLY A 110 12.57 -7.60 1.72
N GLN A 111 12.76 -7.90 0.43
CA GLN A 111 12.78 -9.28 -0.05
C GLN A 111 14.18 -9.93 0.05
N PRO A 112 14.24 -11.26 0.26
CA PRO A 112 15.48 -12.01 0.17
C PRO A 112 16.15 -11.87 -1.20
N ARG A 113 17.49 -11.81 -1.22
CA ARG A 113 18.27 -11.68 -2.46
C ARG A 113 18.44 -12.99 -3.22
N ASN A 114 18.49 -14.10 -2.48
CA ASN A 114 18.80 -15.42 -3.02
C ASN A 114 17.79 -16.44 -2.49
N MET A 115 17.58 -17.50 -3.27
CA MET A 115 16.70 -18.62 -2.94
C MET A 115 17.45 -19.92 -3.27
N TRP A 116 17.55 -20.82 -2.29
CA TRP A 116 18.35 -22.05 -2.43
C TRP A 116 17.62 -23.13 -3.22
N PHE A 117 16.30 -23.21 -3.11
CA PHE A 117 15.48 -24.29 -3.69
C PHE A 117 14.62 -23.83 -4.87
N ARG A 118 15.13 -22.92 -5.71
CA ARG A 118 14.39 -22.37 -6.87
C ARG A 118 13.83 -23.44 -7.82
N ALA A 119 14.52 -24.57 -7.96
CA ALA A 119 14.08 -25.68 -8.81
C ALA A 119 12.81 -26.39 -8.28
N ILE A 120 12.57 -26.39 -6.96
CA ILE A 120 11.42 -27.04 -6.32
C ILE A 120 10.13 -26.26 -6.61
N ALA A 121 10.23 -24.93 -6.69
CA ALA A 121 9.11 -24.05 -6.95
C ALA A 121 8.50 -24.20 -8.36
N LYS A 122 9.23 -24.76 -9.33
CA LYS A 122 8.80 -24.88 -10.74
C LYS A 122 8.19 -23.58 -11.31
N VAL A 123 8.71 -22.41 -10.93
CA VAL A 123 8.33 -21.11 -11.51
C VAL A 123 9.33 -20.80 -12.61
N SER A 124 8.85 -20.73 -13.85
CA SER A 124 9.71 -20.49 -15.02
C SER A 124 10.00 -19.01 -15.23
N GLU A 125 11.02 -18.70 -16.05
CA GLU A 125 11.27 -17.31 -16.48
C GLU A 125 10.10 -16.73 -17.29
N ALA A 126 9.32 -17.57 -17.97
CA ALA A 126 8.13 -17.13 -18.69
C ALA A 126 7.02 -16.69 -17.73
N ASP A 127 6.79 -17.45 -16.65
CA ASP A 127 5.82 -17.08 -15.60
C ASP A 127 6.22 -15.78 -14.93
N LEU A 128 7.52 -15.66 -14.62
CA LEU A 128 8.13 -14.45 -14.09
C LEU A 128 7.97 -13.26 -15.04
N GLN A 129 8.15 -13.43 -16.34
CA GLN A 129 7.96 -12.35 -17.32
C GLN A 129 6.49 -11.95 -17.46
N ALA A 130 5.58 -12.92 -17.48
CA ALA A 130 4.14 -12.67 -17.51
C ALA A 130 3.69 -11.87 -16.28
N ALA A 131 4.14 -12.29 -15.09
CA ALA A 131 3.86 -11.60 -13.83
C ALA A 131 4.39 -10.16 -13.83
N TYR A 132 5.60 -9.94 -14.35
CA TYR A 132 6.17 -8.60 -14.48
C TYR A 132 5.31 -7.71 -15.37
N ASN A 133 4.93 -8.18 -16.56
CA ASN A 133 4.11 -7.40 -17.50
C ASN A 133 2.75 -7.06 -16.88
N GLU A 134 2.08 -8.03 -16.26
CA GLU A 134 0.79 -7.83 -15.58
C GLU A 134 0.87 -6.73 -14.52
N ILE A 135 1.95 -6.70 -13.74
CA ILE A 135 2.17 -5.70 -12.68
C ILE A 135 2.44 -4.31 -13.27
N ILE A 136 3.30 -4.21 -14.30
CA ILE A 136 3.63 -2.93 -14.92
C ILE A 136 2.41 -2.34 -15.65
N ASP A 137 1.66 -3.15 -16.38
CA ASP A 137 0.45 -2.71 -17.09
C ASP A 137 -0.61 -2.19 -16.09
N ARG A 138 -0.69 -2.80 -14.91
CA ARG A 138 -1.59 -2.36 -13.83
C ARG A 138 -1.29 -0.95 -13.34
N GLU A 139 -0.04 -0.47 -13.39
CA GLU A 139 0.31 0.88 -12.89
C GLU A 139 -0.39 2.01 -13.67
N ALA A 140 -0.90 1.72 -14.87
CA ALA A 140 -1.68 2.65 -15.67
C ALA A 140 -3.18 2.70 -15.29
N THR A 141 -3.66 1.79 -14.45
CA THR A 141 -5.10 1.62 -14.20
C THR A 141 -5.58 2.42 -12.98
N PRO A 142 -6.89 2.73 -12.89
CA PRO A 142 -7.46 3.39 -11.70
C PRO A 142 -7.25 2.59 -10.41
N GLU A 143 -7.28 1.26 -10.48
CA GLU A 143 -7.15 0.36 -9.34
C GLU A 143 -5.78 0.50 -8.65
N PHE A 144 -4.73 0.84 -9.40
CA PHE A 144 -3.41 1.13 -8.84
C PHE A 144 -3.42 2.35 -7.93
N PHE A 145 -4.03 3.46 -8.39
CA PHE A 145 -4.12 4.65 -7.54
C PHE A 145 -5.08 4.44 -6.36
N GLN A 146 -6.13 3.63 -6.53
CA GLN A 146 -7.01 3.24 -5.43
C GLN A 146 -6.26 2.41 -4.37
N SER A 147 -5.43 1.44 -4.76
CA SER A 147 -4.64 0.67 -3.79
C SER A 147 -3.57 1.52 -3.09
N MET A 148 -3.06 2.56 -3.76
CA MET A 148 -2.16 3.53 -3.12
C MET A 148 -2.85 4.31 -2.01
N ILE A 149 -4.01 4.93 -2.29
CA ILE A 149 -4.71 5.76 -1.29
C ILE A 149 -5.35 4.92 -0.18
N ALA A 150 -5.60 3.63 -0.41
CA ALA A 150 -6.02 2.70 0.64
C ALA A 150 -4.94 2.47 1.71
N ARG A 151 -3.68 2.84 1.46
CA ARG A 151 -2.61 2.76 2.45
C ARG A 151 -2.62 3.99 3.34
N GLU A 152 -2.89 3.78 4.62
CA GLU A 152 -3.01 4.83 5.63
C GLU A 152 -1.83 5.80 5.63
N PHE A 153 -0.58 5.30 5.57
CA PHE A 153 0.59 6.17 5.62
C PHE A 153 0.67 7.13 4.41
N TRP A 154 0.25 6.67 3.22
CA TRP A 154 0.27 7.49 2.01
C TRP A 154 -0.83 8.53 2.06
N MET A 155 -2.04 8.12 2.42
CA MET A 155 -3.19 9.00 2.56
C MET A 155 -2.94 10.09 3.61
N SER A 156 -2.50 9.69 4.81
CA SER A 156 -2.15 10.61 5.89
C SER A 156 -1.05 11.59 5.48
N TYR A 157 -0.02 11.12 4.76
CA TYR A 157 1.01 12.01 4.23
C TYR A 157 0.44 13.06 3.28
N LEU A 158 -0.42 12.65 2.34
CA LEU A 158 -1.05 13.56 1.39
C LEU A 158 -1.90 14.61 2.11
N GLU A 159 -2.74 14.18 3.06
CA GLU A 159 -3.61 15.09 3.80
C GLU A 159 -2.83 16.10 4.65
N ILE A 160 -1.72 15.69 5.26
CA ILE A 160 -0.89 16.56 6.10
C ILE A 160 -0.10 17.54 5.22
N ARG A 161 0.58 17.04 4.19
CA ARG A 161 1.48 17.87 3.39
C ARG A 161 0.73 18.82 2.46
N TYR A 162 -0.40 18.40 1.93
CA TYR A 162 -1.23 19.17 1.00
C TYR A 162 -2.53 19.65 1.66
N ALA A 163 -2.49 19.88 2.98
CA ALA A 163 -3.64 20.35 3.74
C ALA A 163 -4.33 21.59 3.11
N PRO A 164 -3.60 22.61 2.63
CA PRO A 164 -4.22 23.76 1.96
C PRO A 164 -5.02 23.39 0.71
N GLU A 165 -4.62 22.34 -0.02
CA GLU A 165 -5.31 21.85 -1.21
C GLU A 165 -6.47 20.91 -0.89
N PHE A 166 -6.40 20.14 0.21
CA PHE A 166 -7.51 19.31 0.69
C PHE A 166 -8.63 20.13 1.34
N GLU A 167 -8.31 21.30 1.92
CA GLU A 167 -9.28 22.10 2.66
C GLU A 167 -10.50 22.52 1.81
N PRO A 168 -10.33 23.07 0.59
CA PRO A 168 -11.46 23.39 -0.29
C PRO A 168 -12.32 22.17 -0.67
N VAL A 169 -11.74 20.96 -0.68
CA VAL A 169 -12.48 19.71 -0.96
C VAL A 169 -13.32 19.31 0.25
N LYS A 170 -12.80 19.50 1.47
CA LYS A 170 -13.46 19.14 2.74
C LYS A 170 -14.55 20.14 3.15
N GLN A 171 -14.33 21.43 2.89
CA GLN A 171 -15.16 22.54 3.35
C GLN A 171 -16.66 22.43 3.02
N PRO A 172 -17.09 22.09 1.79
CA PRO A 172 -18.51 21.97 1.46
C PRO A 172 -19.24 20.92 2.32
N PHE A 173 -18.56 19.85 2.69
CA PHE A 173 -19.13 18.79 3.53
C PHE A 173 -19.20 19.21 5.00
N ASN A 174 -18.17 19.91 5.50
CA ASN A 174 -18.18 20.48 6.85
C ASN A 174 -19.35 21.47 7.02
N GLN A 175 -19.58 22.34 6.04
CA GLN A 175 -20.70 23.28 6.05
C GLN A 175 -22.06 22.57 6.03
N ARG A 176 -22.19 21.49 5.25
CA ARG A 176 -23.40 20.66 5.24
C ARG A 176 -23.66 19.97 6.57
N LEU A 177 -22.62 19.53 7.28
CA LEU A 177 -22.76 18.96 8.64
C LEU A 177 -23.17 20.01 9.66
N VAL A 178 -22.56 21.20 9.65
CA VAL A 178 -22.97 22.30 10.54
C VAL A 178 -24.43 22.69 10.30
N ALA A 179 -24.83 22.88 9.04
CA ALA A 179 -26.22 23.16 8.70
C ALA A 179 -27.18 22.02 9.07
N LEU A 180 -26.68 20.77 9.11
CA LEU A 180 -27.44 19.61 9.55
C LEU A 180 -27.73 19.68 11.06
N ASP A 181 -26.73 20.06 11.85
CA ASP A 181 -26.76 20.13 13.31
C ASP A 181 -27.55 21.34 13.84
N GLU A 182 -27.61 22.43 13.07
CA GLU A 182 -28.39 23.63 13.40
C GLU A 182 -29.90 23.47 13.16
N LEU A 183 -30.33 22.38 12.53
CA LEU A 183 -31.76 22.15 12.26
C LEU A 183 -32.53 21.77 13.54
N PRO A 184 -33.70 22.36 13.78
CA PRO A 184 -34.50 22.08 14.97
C PRO A 184 -34.88 20.59 15.10
N PRO A 185 -34.83 19.98 16.31
CA PRO A 185 -35.14 18.56 16.52
C PRO A 185 -36.57 18.15 16.13
N ASP A 186 -37.50 19.10 16.11
CA ASP A 186 -38.90 18.94 15.68
C ASP A 186 -39.07 18.85 14.16
N GLN A 187 -38.04 19.19 13.38
CA GLN A 187 -38.07 19.18 11.91
C GLN A 187 -37.43 17.92 11.30
N ARG A 188 -36.94 16.98 12.13
CA ARG A 188 -36.25 15.77 11.65
C ARG A 188 -36.35 14.62 12.67
N SER A 189 -36.58 13.39 12.19
CA SER A 189 -36.41 12.21 13.04
C SER A 189 -34.93 11.82 13.21
N ASP A 190 -34.58 11.19 14.33
CA ASP A 190 -33.23 10.67 14.58
C ASP A 190 -32.72 9.77 13.44
N GLN A 191 -33.61 8.97 12.83
CA GLN A 191 -33.25 8.12 11.70
C GLN A 191 -32.86 8.94 10.46
N GLN A 192 -33.64 9.98 10.12
CA GLN A 192 -33.33 10.86 8.98
C GLN A 192 -32.01 11.61 9.19
N TYR A 193 -31.67 11.92 10.45
CA TYR A 193 -30.41 12.56 10.80
C TYR A 193 -29.22 11.65 10.54
N LEU A 194 -29.27 10.42 11.07
CA LEU A 194 -28.22 9.42 10.85
C LEU A 194 -28.04 9.07 9.37
N GLU A 195 -29.13 8.98 8.61
CA GLU A 195 -29.08 8.75 7.17
C GLU A 195 -28.37 9.90 6.43
N GLN A 196 -28.67 11.16 6.80
CA GLN A 196 -28.06 12.33 6.19
C GLN A 196 -26.57 12.48 6.56
N ILE A 197 -26.19 12.21 7.81
CA ILE A 197 -24.78 12.11 8.22
C ILE A 197 -24.07 11.04 7.39
N GLY A 198 -24.64 9.83 7.33
CA GLY A 198 -24.03 8.72 6.60
C GLY A 198 -23.83 9.06 5.11
N LEU A 199 -24.80 9.75 4.50
CA LEU A 199 -24.68 10.23 3.12
C LEU A 199 -23.56 11.26 2.96
N ILE A 200 -23.51 12.28 3.83
CA ILE A 200 -22.48 13.33 3.77
C ILE A 200 -21.09 12.72 3.97
N SER A 201 -20.93 11.81 4.93
CA SER A 201 -19.66 11.13 5.21
C SER A 201 -19.17 10.32 4.01
N ARG A 202 -20.03 9.51 3.37
CA ARG A 202 -19.66 8.75 2.16
C ARG A 202 -19.28 9.66 0.99
N GLN A 203 -20.04 10.73 0.76
CA GLN A 203 -19.73 11.68 -0.32
C GLN A 203 -18.41 12.43 -0.05
N ARG A 204 -18.16 12.80 1.21
CA ARG A 204 -16.91 13.43 1.64
C ARG A 204 -15.72 12.48 1.41
N GLU A 205 -15.84 11.23 1.85
CA GLU A 205 -14.80 10.21 1.64
C GLU A 205 -14.50 10.01 0.16
N GLN A 206 -15.53 9.89 -0.68
CA GLN A 206 -15.36 9.77 -2.13
C GLN A 206 -14.62 10.98 -2.72
N ALA A 207 -15.03 12.20 -2.39
CA ALA A 207 -14.39 13.42 -2.91
C ALA A 207 -12.92 13.54 -2.48
N ILE A 208 -12.63 13.20 -1.22
CA ILE A 208 -11.26 13.16 -0.69
C ILE A 208 -10.43 12.12 -1.45
N ASN A 209 -10.97 10.93 -1.66
CA ASN A 209 -10.28 9.84 -2.36
C ASN A 209 -10.01 10.19 -3.83
N GLU A 210 -10.97 10.78 -4.53
CA GLU A 210 -10.80 11.25 -5.92
C GLU A 210 -9.72 12.33 -6.01
N PHE A 211 -9.67 13.25 -5.05
CA PHE A 211 -8.63 14.27 -4.98
C PHE A 211 -7.25 13.65 -4.69
N ALA A 212 -7.17 12.73 -3.72
CA ALA A 212 -5.93 12.01 -3.38
C ALA A 212 -5.39 11.19 -4.57
N ILE A 213 -6.27 10.55 -5.36
CA ILE A 213 -5.90 9.85 -6.60
C ILE A 213 -5.32 10.84 -7.63
N THR A 214 -5.96 12.01 -7.79
CA THR A 214 -5.49 13.04 -8.72
C THR A 214 -4.10 13.53 -8.36
N LEU A 215 -3.87 13.82 -7.07
CA LEU A 215 -2.58 14.24 -6.56
C LEU A 215 -1.52 13.14 -6.70
N SER A 216 -1.89 11.88 -6.43
CA SER A 216 -1.01 10.72 -6.61
C SER A 216 -0.57 10.57 -8.08
N ARG A 217 -1.46 10.80 -9.05
CA ARG A 217 -1.13 10.81 -10.49
C ARG A 217 -0.15 11.92 -10.86
N GLN A 218 -0.34 13.14 -10.32
CA GLN A 218 0.59 14.25 -10.55
C GLN A 218 1.99 13.94 -10.02
N ILE A 219 2.07 13.36 -8.82
CA ILE A 219 3.33 12.91 -8.23
C ILE A 219 3.97 11.80 -9.09
N ALA A 220 3.17 10.84 -9.56
CA ALA A 220 3.64 9.76 -10.45
C ALA A 220 4.27 10.31 -11.73
N GLN A 221 3.62 11.29 -12.38
CA GLN A 221 4.13 11.94 -13.58
C GLN A 221 5.46 12.64 -13.31
N ALA A 222 5.57 13.38 -12.20
CA ALA A 222 6.80 14.05 -11.82
C ALA A 222 7.95 13.05 -11.54
N VAL A 223 7.65 11.91 -10.92
CA VAL A 223 8.63 10.82 -10.70
C VAL A 223 9.13 10.26 -12.03
N ASN A 224 8.21 9.96 -12.96
CA ASN A 224 8.53 9.35 -14.26
C ASN A 224 9.32 10.31 -15.17
N MET A 225 9.06 11.62 -15.11
CA MET A 225 9.81 12.64 -15.86
C MET A 225 11.25 12.79 -15.37
N THR A 226 11.51 12.55 -14.08
CA THR A 226 12.88 12.63 -13.51
C THR A 226 13.71 11.36 -13.66
N ALA A 227 13.12 10.28 -14.20
CA ALA A 227 13.81 9.02 -14.46
C ALA A 227 14.33 8.89 -15.91
N GLN A 228 14.05 9.89 -16.76
CA GLN A 228 14.59 10.05 -18.12
C GLN A 228 15.74 11.05 -18.11
#